data_AF-A0A149ZUS1-F1
#
_entry.id   AF-A0A149ZUS1-F1
#
_cell.length_a   1.000
_cell.length_b   1.000
_cell.length_c   1.000
_cell.angle_alpha   90.00
_cell.angle_beta   90.00
_cell.angle_gamma   90.00
#
_symmetry.space_group_name_H-M   'P 1'
#
loop_
_entity.id
_entity.type
_entity.pdbx_description
1 polymer ?
#
loop_
_entity_poly.entity_id
_entity_poly.type
_entity_poly.pdbx_seq_one_letter_code
_entity_poly.pdbx_strand_id
1 'polypeptide(L)'
;MQPPNDEAGTWEGSWLAAMTVIKSAQRVFTPENRPPSELIPLVEPLSRLGDALRAAPPDPEESRRRAADLVADRDLIEWACQPDQPSEIREFGATLAFLSMKLTT
;
A
#
# COMPACT_ATOMS: atom_id res chain seq x y z
N MET A 1 2.78 7.31 -16.10
CA MET A 1 3.91 6.50 -15.58
C MET A 1 3.63 5.06 -15.97
N GLN A 2 4.61 4.36 -16.52
CA GLN A 2 4.48 2.96 -16.96
C GLN A 2 5.27 2.09 -15.98
N PRO A 3 4.74 0.93 -15.53
CA PRO A 3 5.48 0.04 -14.63
C PRO A 3 6.78 -0.42 -15.29
N PRO A 4 7.91 -0.49 -14.56
CA PRO A 4 9.13 -1.10 -15.07
C PRO A 4 8.93 -2.61 -15.12
N ASN A 5 8.49 -3.16 -16.25
CA ASN A 5 8.23 -4.59 -16.35
C ASN A 5 9.53 -5.40 -16.19
N ASP A 6 9.59 -6.25 -15.16
CA ASP A 6 10.53 -7.38 -15.12
C ASP A 6 10.06 -8.43 -16.15
N GLU A 7 10.99 -9.18 -16.75
CA GLU A 7 10.75 -10.15 -17.84
C GLU A 7 9.68 -11.23 -17.52
N ALA A 8 9.29 -11.39 -16.26
CA ALA A 8 8.29 -12.35 -15.79
C ALA A 8 6.86 -11.79 -15.64
N GLY A 9 6.63 -10.47 -15.83
CA GLY A 9 5.28 -9.86 -15.69
C GLY A 9 4.72 -9.81 -14.26
N THR A 10 5.44 -10.35 -13.26
CA THR A 10 5.01 -10.45 -11.85
C THR A 10 5.00 -9.09 -11.15
N TRP A 11 5.88 -8.18 -11.54
CA TRP A 11 5.99 -6.87 -10.91
C TRP A 11 4.84 -5.92 -11.29
N GLU A 12 4.34 -5.97 -12.52
CA GLU A 12 3.24 -5.10 -12.97
C GLU A 12 2.02 -5.20 -12.05
N GLY A 13 1.66 -6.43 -11.64
CA GLY A 13 0.56 -6.68 -10.71
C GLY A 13 0.80 -6.12 -9.30
N SER A 14 2.02 -6.27 -8.76
CA SER A 14 2.41 -5.72 -7.45
C SER A 14 2.50 -4.19 -7.47
N TRP A 15 2.99 -3.61 -8.56
CA TRP A 15 3.05 -2.17 -8.77
C TRP A 15 1.66 -1.55 -8.84
N LEU A 16 0.73 -2.15 -9.60
CA LEU A 16 -0.67 -1.70 -9.67
C LEU A 16 -1.38 -1.81 -8.32
N ALA A 17 -1.12 -2.89 -7.57
CA ALA A 17 -1.63 -3.04 -6.21
C ALA A 17 -1.08 -1.95 -5.27
N ALA A 18 0.23 -1.69 -5.32
CA ALA A 18 0.87 -0.64 -4.53
C ALA A 18 0.32 0.76 -4.86
N MET A 19 0.14 1.09 -6.13
CA MET A 19 -0.48 2.35 -6.56
C MET A 19 -1.94 2.49 -6.07
N THR A 20 -2.68 1.38 -6.01
CA THR A 20 -4.05 1.36 -5.49
C THR A 20 -4.07 1.61 -3.98
N VAL A 21 -3.12 1.03 -3.23
CA VAL A 21 -2.94 1.30 -1.80
C VAL A 21 -2.64 2.77 -1.55
N ILE A 22 -1.72 3.38 -2.31
CA ILE A 22 -1.41 4.82 -2.18
C ILE A 22 -2.65 5.68 -2.45
N LYS A 23 -3.44 5.36 -3.48
CA LYS A 23 -4.67 6.09 -3.80
C LYS A 23 -5.74 5.93 -2.71
N SER A 24 -5.86 4.75 -2.13
CA SER A 24 -6.79 4.48 -1.03
C SER A 24 -6.37 5.21 0.25
N ALA A 25 -5.07 5.20 0.58
CA ALA A 25 -4.51 5.95 1.70
C ALA A 25 -4.84 7.45 1.63
N GLN A 26 -4.81 8.07 0.45
CA GLN A 26 -5.16 9.49 0.30
C GLN A 26 -6.60 9.83 0.75
N ARG A 27 -7.51 8.85 0.79
CA ARG A 27 -8.87 9.03 1.31
C ARG A 27 -8.95 8.89 2.83
N VAL A 28 -8.06 8.08 3.41
CA VAL A 28 -8.02 7.81 4.85
C VAL A 28 -7.20 8.87 5.60
N PHE A 29 -6.08 9.30 5.03
CA PHE A 29 -5.15 10.28 5.60
C PHE A 29 -5.39 11.67 5.01
N THR A 30 -6.62 12.19 5.14
CA THR A 30 -6.93 13.57 4.71
C THR A 30 -6.64 14.57 5.84
N PRO A 31 -6.33 15.84 5.53
CA PRO A 31 -6.16 16.86 6.56
C PRO A 31 -7.40 17.09 7.43
N GLU A 32 -8.59 16.80 6.88
CA GLU A 32 -9.88 16.97 7.56
C GLU A 32 -10.25 15.78 8.46
N ASN A 33 -9.63 14.61 8.25
CA ASN A 33 -9.80 13.43 9.10
C ASN A 33 -8.51 13.10 9.83
N ARG A 34 -8.53 13.14 11.16
CA ARG A 34 -7.43 12.55 11.93
C ARG A 34 -7.47 11.04 11.71
N PRO A 35 -6.41 10.41 11.16
CA PRO A 35 -6.39 8.97 11.02
C PRO A 35 -6.50 8.32 12.40
N PRO A 36 -7.18 7.16 12.52
CA PRO A 36 -7.14 6.33 13.72
C PRO A 36 -5.70 6.09 14.18
N SER A 37 -5.50 5.98 15.49
CA SER A 37 -4.18 5.76 16.09
C SER A 37 -3.47 4.54 15.53
N GLU A 38 -4.24 3.51 15.20
CA GLU A 38 -3.82 2.23 14.64
C GLU A 38 -3.16 2.41 13.26
N LEU A 39 -3.56 3.44 12.50
CA LEU A 39 -3.06 3.71 11.16
C LEU A 39 -1.86 4.66 11.13
N ILE A 40 -1.54 5.34 12.23
CA ILE A 40 -0.38 6.25 12.33
C ILE A 40 0.94 5.58 11.91
N PRO A 41 1.24 4.33 12.33
CA PRO A 41 2.46 3.63 11.93
C PRO A 41 2.62 3.45 10.41
N LEU A 42 1.53 3.50 9.63
CA LEU A 42 1.58 3.34 8.17
C LEU A 42 1.92 4.61 7.40
N VAL A 43 1.86 5.79 8.03
CA VAL A 43 2.10 7.08 7.35
C VAL A 43 3.51 7.12 6.74
N GLU A 44 4.53 6.74 7.50
CA GLU A 44 5.91 6.74 7.02
C GLU A 44 6.16 5.67 5.94
N PRO A 45 5.76 4.38 6.12
CA PRO A 45 5.82 3.37 5.05
C PRO A 45 5.11 3.80 3.76
N LEU A 46 3.93 4.41 3.86
CA LEU A 46 3.19 4.93 2.69
C LEU A 46 3.96 6.04 1.98
N SER A 47 4.57 6.97 2.71
CA SER A 47 5.41 8.02 2.12
C SER A 47 6.60 7.41 1.38
N ARG A 48 7.34 6.50 2.03
CA ARG A 48 8.53 5.86 1.44
C ARG A 48 8.18 5.03 0.20
N LEU A 49 7.06 4.30 0.21
CA LEU A 49 6.57 3.60 -0.97
C LEU A 49 6.20 4.57 -2.08
N GLY A 50 5.48 5.65 -1.75
CA GLY A 50 5.12 6.68 -2.71
C GLY A 50 6.34 7.34 -3.37
N ASP A 51 7.40 7.57 -2.61
CA ASP A 51 8.65 8.13 -3.12
C ASP A 51 9.41 7.14 -4.00
N ALA A 52 9.49 5.87 -3.61
CA ALA A 52 10.11 4.82 -4.42
C ALA A 52 9.39 4.64 -5.77
N LEU A 53 8.06 4.65 -5.78
CA LEU A 53 7.25 4.52 -7.00
C LEU A 53 7.35 5.76 -7.92
N ARG A 54 7.64 6.95 -7.35
CA ARG A 54 7.80 8.21 -8.10
C ARG A 54 9.24 8.47 -8.54
N ALA A 55 10.21 7.67 -8.11
CA ALA A 55 11.60 7.80 -8.52
C ALA A 55 11.76 7.66 -10.04
N ALA A 56 12.76 8.34 -10.62
CA ALA A 56 13.04 8.34 -12.05
C ALA A 56 14.54 8.07 -12.32
N PRO A 57 14.92 6.86 -12.76
CA PRO A 57 14.06 5.70 -13.02
C PRO A 57 13.55 5.06 -11.71
N PRO A 58 12.36 4.43 -11.72
CA PRO A 58 11.88 3.67 -10.58
C PRO A 58 12.73 2.41 -10.39
N ASP A 59 13.21 2.17 -9.17
CA ASP A 59 13.90 0.93 -8.79
C ASP A 59 12.84 -0.13 -8.41
N PRO A 60 12.70 -1.22 -9.18
CA PRO A 60 11.71 -2.26 -8.89
C PRO A 60 11.97 -2.99 -7.57
N GLU A 61 13.23 -3.21 -7.19
CA GLU A 61 13.60 -3.95 -5.99
C GLU A 61 13.31 -3.10 -4.74
N GLU A 62 13.71 -1.83 -4.76
CA GLU A 62 13.42 -0.90 -3.68
C GLU A 62 11.89 -0.70 -3.54
N SER A 63 11.18 -0.52 -4.65
CA SER A 63 9.71 -0.38 -4.64
C SER A 63 9.03 -1.63 -4.05
N ARG A 64 9.51 -2.83 -4.41
CA ARG A 64 9.01 -4.10 -3.86
C ARG A 64 9.30 -4.22 -2.37
N ARG A 65 10.49 -3.83 -1.93
CA ARG A 65 10.86 -3.81 -0.51
C ARG A 65 9.97 -2.87 0.29
N ARG A 66 9.73 -1.65 -0.21
CA ARG A 66 8.83 -0.69 0.46
C ARG A 66 7.38 -1.17 0.48
N ALA A 67 6.94 -1.85 -0.58
CA ALA A 67 5.60 -2.46 -0.60
C ALA A 67 5.48 -3.59 0.43
N ALA A 68 6.52 -4.40 0.62
CA ALA A 68 6.57 -5.44 1.64
C ALA A 68 6.60 -4.87 3.06
N ASP A 69 7.41 -3.83 3.31
CA ASP A 69 7.45 -3.11 4.59
C ASP A 69 6.04 -2.60 4.98
N LEU A 70 5.28 -2.10 4.00
CA LEU A 70 3.94 -1.56 4.21
C LEU A 70 2.90 -2.62 4.65
N VAL A 71 3.04 -3.86 4.21
CA VAL A 71 2.10 -4.96 4.51
C VAL A 71 2.67 -5.98 5.50
N ALA A 72 3.75 -5.63 6.19
CA ALA A 72 4.39 -6.50 7.17
C ALA A 72 3.52 -6.72 8.42
N ASP A 73 2.71 -5.72 8.79
CA ASP A 73 1.81 -5.78 9.93
C ASP A 73 0.46 -6.42 9.54
N ARG A 74 0.35 -7.73 9.74
CA ARG A 74 -0.87 -8.50 9.41
C ARG A 74 -2.03 -8.18 10.33
N ASP A 75 -1.77 -7.94 11.62
CA ASP A 75 -2.80 -7.65 12.60
C ASP A 75 -3.51 -6.34 12.26
N LEU A 76 -2.74 -5.34 11.77
CA LEU A 76 -3.30 -4.09 11.29
C LEU A 76 -4.18 -4.25 10.05
N ILE A 77 -3.79 -5.13 9.11
CA ILE A 77 -4.61 -5.45 7.92
C ILE A 77 -5.91 -6.12 8.33
N GLU A 78 -5.86 -7.08 9.25
CA GLU A 78 -7.03 -7.77 9.77
C GLU A 78 -7.96 -6.83 10.54
N TRP A 79 -7.40 -5.92 11.35
CA TRP A 79 -8.14 -4.87 12.04
C TRP A 79 -8.85 -3.93 11.06
N ALA A 80 -8.15 -3.45 10.02
CA ALA A 80 -8.71 -2.53 9.05
C ALA A 80 -9.86 -3.17 8.24
N CYS A 81 -9.86 -4.50 8.08
CA CYS A 81 -10.90 -5.24 7.38
C CYS A 81 -12.15 -5.55 8.22
N GLN A 82 -12.16 -5.23 9.52
CA GLN A 82 -13.30 -5.53 10.39
C GLN A 82 -14.57 -4.75 9.96
N PRO A 83 -15.77 -5.33 10.14
CA PRO A 83 -17.02 -4.75 9.64
C PRO A 83 -17.43 -3.45 10.36
N ASP A 84 -16.94 -3.23 11.58
CA ASP A 84 -17.16 -2.04 12.41
C ASP A 84 -16.30 -0.83 11.99
N GLN A 85 -15.31 -1.04 11.11
CA GLN A 85 -14.50 0.05 10.58
C GLN A 85 -15.30 0.93 9.58
N PRO A 86 -14.99 2.24 9.51
CA PRO A 86 -15.47 3.11 8.45
C PRO A 86 -15.19 2.55 7.05
N SER A 87 -16.06 2.86 6.08
CA SER A 87 -15.97 2.37 4.70
C SER A 87 -14.59 2.54 4.07
N GLU A 88 -14.00 3.72 4.25
CA GLU A 88 -12.71 4.12 3.69
C GLU A 88 -11.57 3.31 4.31
N ILE A 89 -11.65 3.00 5.61
CA ILE A 89 -10.65 2.17 6.31
C ILE A 89 -10.76 0.72 5.85
N ARG A 90 -11.98 0.20 5.66
CA ARG A 90 -12.17 -1.15 5.10
C ARG A 90 -11.67 -1.27 3.67
N GLU A 91 -11.95 -0.26 2.84
CA GLU A 91 -11.41 -0.19 1.48
C GLU A 91 -9.87 -0.17 1.52
N PHE A 92 -9.28 0.62 2.41
CA PHE A 92 -7.84 0.66 2.61
C PHE A 92 -7.26 -0.69 3.08
N GLY A 93 -7.87 -1.32 4.10
CA GLY A 93 -7.52 -2.66 4.57
C GLY A 93 -7.57 -3.71 3.45
N ALA A 94 -8.62 -3.69 2.63
CA ALA A 94 -8.75 -4.59 1.48
C ALA A 94 -7.63 -4.37 0.44
N THR A 95 -7.22 -3.12 0.21
CA THR A 95 -6.09 -2.84 -0.70
C THR A 95 -4.75 -3.32 -0.15
N LEU A 96 -4.53 -3.21 1.17
CA LEU A 96 -3.33 -3.76 1.83
C LEU A 96 -3.29 -5.28 1.76
N ALA A 97 -4.42 -5.95 2.01
CA ALA A 97 -4.55 -7.40 1.89
C ALA A 97 -4.28 -7.87 0.45
N PHE A 98 -4.82 -7.16 -0.54
CA PHE A 98 -4.57 -7.46 -1.96
C PHE A 98 -3.09 -7.29 -2.34
N LEU A 99 -2.44 -6.23 -1.87
CA LEU A 99 -1.00 -6.03 -2.07
C LEU A 99 -0.18 -7.15 -1.40
N SER A 100 -0.51 -7.53 -0.16
CA SER A 100 0.13 -8.65 0.53
C SER A 100 0.04 -9.93 -0.27
N MET A 101 -1.15 -10.26 -0.80
CA MET A 101 -1.35 -11.43 -1.67
C MET A 101 -0.43 -11.36 -2.90
N LYS A 102 -0.41 -10.22 -3.61
CA LYS A 102 0.41 -10.02 -4.82
C LYS A 102 1.90 -10.10 -4.60
N LEU A 103 2.40 -9.77 -3.41
CA LEU A 103 3.82 -9.90 -3.08
C LEU A 103 4.22 -11.33 -2.71
N THR A 104 3.26 -12.20 -2.38
CA THR A 104 3.50 -13.59 -1.96
C THR A 104 3.22 -14.64 -3.03
N THR A 105 2.59 -14.27 -4.15
CA THR A 105 2.23 -15.14 -5.29
C THR A 105 3.00 -14.76 -6.54
#